data_AF-A0A8J8JFU5-F1
#
_entry.id   AF-A0A8J8JFU5-F1
#
_cell.length_a   1.000
_cell.length_b   1.000
_cell.length_c   1.000
_cell.angle_alpha   90.00
_cell.angle_beta   90.00
_cell.angle_gamma   90.00
#
_symmetry.space_group_name_H-M   'P 1'
#
loop_
_entity.id
_entity.type
_entity.pdbx_description
1 polymer ?
#
loop_
_entity_poly.entity_id
_entity_poly.type
_entity_poly.pdbx_seq_one_letter_code
_entity_poly.pdbx_strand_id
1 'polypeptide(L)' 'MPIDVDKAVIARLKTHGETFEILVDPYLARDFKEGKDVPIEEILATPYVFKDAHKGDKASEHEMEKIFGTSDP' A
#
# COMPACT_ATOMS: atom_id res chain seq x y z
N MET A 1 -1.83 -16.35 -5.70
CA MET A 1 -2.93 -15.42 -6.00
C MET A 1 -2.89 -14.37 -4.91
N PRO A 2 -2.92 -13.07 -5.25
CA PRO A 2 -3.00 -12.03 -4.23
C PRO A 2 -4.22 -12.25 -3.34
N ILE A 3 -4.15 -11.77 -2.10
CA ILE A 3 -5.26 -11.83 -1.16
C ILE A 3 -6.50 -11.15 -1.77
N ASP A 4 -7.68 -11.70 -1.50
CA ASP A 4 -8.95 -11.03 -1.81
C ASP A 4 -9.01 -9.64 -1.17
N VAL A 5 -9.43 -8.65 -1.96
CA VAL A 5 -9.60 -7.26 -1.48
C VAL A 5 -10.53 -7.18 -0.27
N ASP A 6 -11.54 -8.05 -0.19
CA ASP A 6 -12.47 -8.12 0.94
C ASP A 6 -11.82 -8.55 2.27
N LYS A 7 -10.67 -9.23 2.21
CA LYS A 7 -9.89 -9.64 3.39
C LYS A 7 -8.67 -8.76 3.63
N ALA A 8 -8.36 -7.87 2.70
CA ALA A 8 -7.26 -6.94 2.82
C ALA A 8 -7.58 -5.85 3.85
N VAL A 9 -6.54 -5.37 4.53
CA VAL A 9 -6.63 -4.24 5.45
C VAL A 9 -5.87 -3.04 4.87
N ILE A 10 -6.28 -1.84 5.28
CA ILE A 10 -5.61 -0.60 4.86
C ILE A 10 -4.38 -0.36 5.73
N ALA A 11 -3.20 -0.37 5.12
CA ALA A 11 -2.03 0.26 5.70
C ALA A 11 -1.96 1.71 5.24
N ARG A 12 -1.87 2.64 6.19
CA ARG A 12 -1.93 4.08 5.94
C ARG A 12 -0.65 4.77 6.39
N LEU A 13 -0.14 5.66 5.54
CA LEU A 13 0.96 6.58 5.82
C LEU A 13 0.50 8.02 5.62
N LYS A 14 0.70 8.86 6.63
CA LYS A 14 0.44 10.32 6.54
C LYS A 14 1.77 11.06 6.60
N THR A 15 2.11 11.78 5.55
CA THR A 15 3.39 12.48 5.44
C THR A 15 3.25 13.68 4.50
N HIS A 16 4.02 14.74 4.72
CA HIS A 16 4.03 15.94 3.87
C HIS A 16 2.66 16.58 3.61
N GLY A 17 1.69 16.38 4.51
CA GLY A 17 0.31 16.87 4.34
C GLY A 17 -0.60 15.97 3.51
N GLU A 18 -0.07 14.91 2.90
CA GLU A 18 -0.80 13.93 2.11
C GLU A 18 -1.06 12.63 2.89
N THR A 19 -2.04 11.86 2.44
CA THR A 19 -2.34 10.51 2.95
C THR A 19 -2.16 9.51 1.82
N PHE A 20 -1.43 8.43 2.11
CA PHE A 20 -1.20 7.31 1.22
C PHE A 20 -1.70 6.02 1.87
N GLU A 21 -2.38 5.19 1.09
CA GLU A 21 -3.04 3.98 1.53
C GLU A 21 -2.73 2.85 0.56
N ILE A 22 -2.48 1.66 1.10
CA ILE A 22 -2.32 0.43 0.34
C ILE A 22 -3.17 -0.67 0.97
N LEU A 23 -3.62 -1.59 0.15
CA LEU A 23 -4.37 -2.77 0.58
C LEU A 23 -3.40 -3.93 0.76
N VAL A 24 -3.33 -4.45 1.98
CA VAL A 24 -2.37 -5.51 2.34
C VAL A 24 -3.05 -6.67 3.05
N ASP A 25 -2.45 -7.87 2.95
CA ASP A 25 -2.76 -8.98 3.84
C ASP A 25 -2.28 -8.64 5.26
N PRO A 26 -3.15 -8.66 6.29
CA PRO A 26 -2.79 -8.28 7.66
C PRO A 26 -1.74 -9.20 8.29
N TYR A 27 -1.73 -10.49 7.93
CA TYR A 27 -0.81 -11.47 8.48
C TYR A 27 0.56 -11.36 7.81
N LEU A 28 0.59 -11.28 6.47
CA LEU A 28 1.85 -11.12 5.74
C LEU A 28 2.48 -9.76 6.00
N ALA A 29 1.69 -8.69 6.14
CA ALA A 29 2.19 -7.37 6.52
C ALA A 29 2.81 -7.36 7.93
N ARG A 30 2.26 -8.13 8.88
CA ARG A 30 2.86 -8.32 10.20
C ARG A 30 4.19 -9.06 10.08
N ASP A 31 4.21 -10.15 9.34
CA ASP A 31 5.41 -10.98 9.14
C ASP A 31 6.55 -10.19 8.47
N PHE A 32 6.21 -9.36 7.48
CA PHE A 32 7.16 -8.42 6.87
C PHE A 32 7.70 -7.40 7.88
N LYS A 33 6.83 -6.83 8.74
CA LYS A 33 7.26 -5.93 9.82
C LYS A 33 8.13 -6.61 10.89
N GLU A 34 7.95 -7.91 11.11
CA GLU A 34 8.79 -8.73 12.00
C GLU A 34 10.17 -9.06 11.37
N GLY A 35 10.41 -8.68 10.11
CA GLY A 35 11.66 -8.91 9.41
C GLY A 35 11.76 -10.30 8.77
N LYS A 36 10.63 -10.99 8.58
CA LYS A 36 10.59 -12.24 7.82
C LYS A 36 10.72 -11.92 6.32
N ASP A 37 11.31 -12.85 5.60
CA ASP A 37 11.43 -12.77 4.14
C ASP A 37 10.09 -13.15 3.51
N VAL A 38 9.29 -12.13 3.17
CA VAL A 38 7.96 -12.27 2.58
C VAL A 38 7.92 -11.45 1.30
N PRO A 39 7.53 -12.03 0.15
CA PRO A 39 7.44 -11.28 -1.10
C PRO A 39 6.41 -10.15 -1.01
N ILE A 40 6.80 -8.93 -1.38
CA ILE A 40 5.90 -7.76 -1.36
C ILE A 40 4.68 -7.97 -2.26
N GLU A 41 4.86 -8.65 -3.37
CA GLU A 41 3.79 -9.03 -4.33
C GLU A 41 2.71 -9.91 -3.69
N GLU A 42 3.06 -10.70 -2.66
CA GLU A 42 2.09 -11.52 -1.93
C GLU A 42 1.39 -10.73 -0.81
N ILE A 43 2.06 -9.70 -0.27
CA ILE A 43 1.51 -8.82 0.75
C ILE A 43 0.43 -7.90 0.15
N LEU A 44 0.66 -7.40 -1.06
CA LEU A 44 -0.23 -6.44 -1.71
C LEU A 44 -1.46 -7.12 -2.32
N ALA A 45 -2.65 -6.65 -1.96
CA ALA A 45 -3.89 -7.06 -2.61
C ALA A 45 -4.03 -6.46 -4.01
N THR A 46 -3.43 -5.28 -4.22
CA THR A 46 -3.46 -4.55 -5.49
C THR A 46 -2.13 -3.84 -5.73
N PRO A 47 -1.66 -3.72 -6.99
CA PRO A 47 -0.42 -3.02 -7.34
C PRO A 47 -0.61 -1.50 -7.45
N TYR A 48 -1.38 -0.90 -6.54
CA TYR A 48 -1.71 0.52 -6.58
C TYR A 48 -1.61 1.16 -5.20
N VAL A 49 -1.15 2.41 -5.19
CA VAL A 49 -1.18 3.30 -4.03
C VAL A 49 -2.38 4.25 -4.15
N PHE A 50 -3.13 4.40 -3.07
CA PHE A 50 -4.35 5.18 -2.99
C PHE A 50 -4.16 6.40 -2.07
N LYS A 51 -4.96 7.45 -2.27
CA LYS A 51 -5.21 8.46 -1.23
C LYS A 51 -6.32 8.01 -0.28
N ASP A 52 -7.30 7.31 -0.84
CA ASP A 52 -8.47 6.76 -0.13
C ASP A 52 -8.85 5.44 -0.82
N ALA A 53 -8.42 4.32 -0.23
CA ALA A 53 -8.64 2.99 -0.80
C ALA A 53 -10.13 2.60 -0.79
N HIS A 54 -10.93 3.12 0.14
CA HIS A 54 -12.37 2.87 0.19
C HIS A 54 -13.12 3.55 -0.97
N LYS A 55 -12.64 4.71 -1.42
CA LYS A 55 -13.19 5.41 -2.59
C LYS A 55 -12.55 5.00 -3.91
N GLY A 56 -11.47 4.22 -3.87
CA GLY A 56 -10.66 3.88 -5.04
C GLY A 56 -9.90 5.08 -5.62
N ASP A 57 -9.65 6.11 -4.82
CA ASP A 57 -8.94 7.32 -5.25
C ASP A 57 -7.43 7.07 -5.26
N LYS A 58 -6.80 7.09 -6.44
CA LYS A 58 -5.38 6.75 -6.61
C LYS A 58 -4.49 7.94 -6.27
N ALA A 59 -3.33 7.67 -5.69
CA ALA A 59 -2.32 8.69 -5.48
C ALA A 59 -1.79 9.21 -6.83
N SER A 60 -1.54 10.51 -6.92
CA SER A 60 -0.97 11.10 -8.13
C SER A 60 0.51 10.73 -8.24
N GLU A 61 0.96 10.28 -9.40
CA GLU A 61 2.37 9.99 -9.69
C GLU A 61 3.27 11.18 -9.34
N HIS A 62 2.81 12.41 -9.61
CA HIS A 62 3.57 13.62 -9.30
C HIS A 62 3.79 13.81 -7.78
N GLU A 63 2.81 13.45 -6.97
CA GLU A 63 2.92 13.56 -5.51
C GLU A 63 3.80 12.44 -4.95
N MET A 64 3.68 11.22 -5.50
CA MET A 64 4.55 10.10 -5.15
C MET A 64 6.01 10.42 -5.47
N GLU A 65 6.29 10.90 -6.68
CA GLU A 65 7.64 11.32 -7.10
C GLU A 65 8.18 12.42 -6.17
N LYS A 66 7.35 13.40 -5.81
CA LYS A 66 7.75 14.52 -4.95
C LYS A 66 8.05 14.10 -3.50
N ILE A 67 7.31 13.13 -2.96
CA ILE A 67 7.37 12.74 -1.54
C ILE A 67 8.28 11.53 -1.31
N PHE A 68 8.19 10.52 -2.17
CA PHE A 68 8.94 9.28 -2.09
C PHE A 68 10.17 9.25 -3.02
N GLY A 69 10.29 10.19 -3.96
CA GLY A 69 11.37 10.19 -4.95
C GLY A 69 11.18 9.15 -6.06
N THR A 70 10.00 8.54 -6.13
CA THR A 70 9.60 7.56 -7.15
C THR A 70 8.08 7.54 -7.30
N SER A 71 7.61 7.24 -8.50
CA SER A 71 6.21 6.97 -8.80
C SER A 71 5.91 5.48 -9.01
N ASP A 72 6.91 4.60 -8.77
CA ASP A 72 6.74 3.15 -8.84
C ASP A 72 5.88 2.66 -7.65
N PRO A 73 4.67 2.12 -7.89
CA PRO A 73 3.72 1.76 -6.85
C PRO A 73 3.97 0.41 -6.16
#